data_AF-A0A6L7JJB2-F1
#
_entry.id   AF-A0A6L7JJB2-F1
#
_cell.length_a   1.000
_cell.length_b   1.000
_cell.length_c   1.000
_cell.angle_alpha   90.00
_cell.angle_beta   90.00
_cell.angle_gamma   90.00
#
_symmetry.space_group_name_H-M   'P 1'
#
loop_
_entity.id
_entity.type
_entity.pdbx_description
1 polymer ?
#
loop_
_entity_poly.entity_id
_entity_poly.type
_entity_poly.pdbx_seq_one_letter_code
_entity_poly.pdbx_strand_id
1 'polypeptide(L)'
;MPGWQEFVIDPLSAALTGLADSVGGFGIAIVLMTLAIRVLIFPLSVRGIRAQRRIQLLQPKVNEVKRRARGDRQKESQLTMALYREHGVSPMSGCLPLLLQMPVLLAMYGALLTVGTCIGADGIRIDQGVMGLGADSYSNCAAAGGSVPLDEDFLWFNLAQIDRTIEFLFLPDWWPTPLTYISVLAILGGLTFWLQTYMAQPVQEPTGPQATFQRVMQIYPLFFVFIGWFFFSGILLYWVLAGFIQIGQQFFISGLGK
;
A
#
# COMPACT_ATOMS: atom_id res chain seq x y z
N MET A 1 -20.73 3.24 1.45
CA MET A 1 -20.94 4.70 1.68
C MET A 1 -21.40 5.29 0.36
N PRO A 2 -22.64 5.78 0.23
CA PRO A 2 -23.22 6.14 -1.08
C PRO A 2 -22.35 7.10 -1.89
N GLY A 3 -21.85 8.18 -1.27
CA GLY A 3 -20.99 9.14 -1.97
C GLY A 3 -19.59 8.63 -2.33
N TRP A 4 -19.00 7.69 -1.58
CA TRP A 4 -17.68 7.14 -1.93
C TRP A 4 -17.75 6.30 -3.21
N GLN A 5 -18.86 5.58 -3.38
CA GLN A 5 -19.10 4.80 -4.58
C GLN A 5 -19.23 5.71 -5.80
N GLU A 6 -20.17 6.65 -5.74
CA GLU A 6 -20.54 7.50 -6.87
C GLU A 6 -19.44 8.50 -7.27
N PHE A 7 -18.71 9.07 -6.30
CA PHE A 7 -17.72 10.12 -6.58
C PHE A 7 -16.29 9.61 -6.78
N VAL A 8 -15.96 8.41 -6.31
CA VAL A 8 -14.58 7.89 -6.36
C VAL A 8 -14.50 6.59 -7.13
N ILE A 9 -15.31 5.60 -6.79
CA ILE A 9 -15.15 4.25 -7.35
C ILE A 9 -15.73 4.16 -8.76
N ASP A 10 -16.94 4.65 -8.97
CA ASP A 10 -17.61 4.62 -10.28
C ASP A 10 -16.85 5.40 -11.38
N PRO A 11 -16.35 6.64 -11.15
CA PRO A 11 -15.54 7.31 -12.16
C PRO A 11 -14.18 6.63 -12.36
N LEU A 12 -13.62 6.02 -11.31
CA LEU A 12 -12.35 5.31 -11.41
C LEU A 12 -12.49 3.99 -12.19
N SER A 13 -13.59 3.24 -11.98
CA SER A 13 -13.89 2.01 -12.72
C SER A 13 -14.19 2.32 -14.18
N ALA A 14 -15.00 3.34 -14.47
CA ALA A 14 -15.26 3.83 -15.82
C ALA A 14 -13.97 4.27 -16.54
N ALA A 15 -13.10 4.99 -15.83
CA ALA A 15 -11.81 5.41 -16.39
C ALA A 15 -10.88 4.21 -16.63
N LEU A 16 -10.92 3.18 -15.76
CA LEU A 16 -10.14 1.97 -15.91
C LEU A 16 -10.61 1.14 -17.12
N THR A 17 -11.92 0.98 -17.31
CA THR A 17 -12.47 0.22 -18.43
C THR A 17 -12.28 0.95 -19.75
N GLY A 18 -12.50 2.27 -19.78
CA GLY A 18 -12.18 3.09 -20.96
C GLY A 18 -10.70 3.05 -21.34
N LEU A 19 -9.79 3.01 -20.36
CA LEU A 19 -8.35 2.80 -20.62
C LEU A 19 -8.04 1.38 -21.10
N ALA A 20 -8.71 0.36 -20.56
CA ALA A 20 -8.53 -1.02 -20.99
C ALA A 20 -8.98 -1.20 -22.45
N ASP A 21 -10.13 -0.62 -22.84
CA ASP A 21 -10.64 -0.65 -24.21
C ASP A 21 -9.70 0.03 -25.21
N SER A 22 -9.07 1.14 -24.81
CA SER A 22 -8.18 1.90 -25.68
C SER A 22 -6.77 1.33 -25.80
N VAL A 23 -6.30 0.62 -24.77
CA VAL A 23 -4.94 0.03 -24.72
C VAL A 23 -4.95 -1.48 -25.02
N GLY A 24 -6.13 -2.10 -25.09
CA GLY A 24 -6.31 -3.51 -25.40
C GLY A 24 -5.93 -4.44 -24.24
N GLY A 25 -6.11 -3.97 -23.00
CA GLY A 25 -6.01 -4.86 -21.84
C GLY A 25 -5.94 -4.21 -20.47
N PHE A 26 -6.43 -4.94 -19.47
CA PHE A 26 -6.58 -4.43 -18.09
C PHE A 26 -5.24 -4.29 -17.36
N GLY A 27 -4.25 -5.14 -17.65
CA GLY A 27 -2.93 -5.06 -17.03
C GLY A 27 -2.24 -3.73 -17.28
N ILE A 28 -2.23 -3.29 -18.55
CA ILE A 28 -1.63 -2.01 -18.93
C ILE A 28 -2.50 -0.84 -18.46
N ALA A 29 -3.83 -0.99 -18.47
CA ALA A 29 -4.74 0.02 -17.94
C ALA A 29 -4.49 0.31 -16.44
N ILE A 30 -4.29 -0.73 -15.62
CA ILE A 30 -3.92 -0.56 -14.20
C ILE A 30 -2.61 0.19 -14.07
N VAL A 31 -1.60 -0.15 -14.88
CA VAL A 31 -0.29 0.51 -14.86
C VAL A 31 -0.42 2.00 -15.17
N LEU A 32 -1.11 2.33 -16.26
CA LEU A 32 -1.32 3.71 -16.69
C LEU A 32 -2.16 4.52 -15.71
N MET A 33 -3.23 3.92 -15.19
CA MET A 33 -4.07 4.55 -14.16
C MET A 33 -3.26 4.86 -12.90
N THR A 34 -2.44 3.92 -12.46
CA THR A 34 -1.57 4.10 -11.29
C THR A 34 -0.59 5.26 -11.51
N LEU A 35 0.02 5.34 -12.70
CA LEU A 35 0.89 6.44 -13.07
C LEU A 35 0.14 7.79 -13.07
N ALA A 36 -1.05 7.83 -13.67
CA ALA A 36 -1.87 9.04 -13.72
C ALA A 36 -2.23 9.57 -12.32
N ILE A 37 -2.72 8.69 -11.43
CA ILE A 37 -3.04 9.03 -10.04
C ILE A 37 -1.78 9.51 -9.30
N ARG A 38 -0.64 8.83 -9.51
CA ARG A 38 0.63 9.20 -8.87
C ARG A 38 1.17 10.54 -9.33
N VAL A 39 0.98 10.90 -10.60
CA VAL A 39 1.32 12.22 -11.14
C VAL A 39 0.42 13.30 -10.54
N LEU A 40 -0.88 13.05 -10.46
CA LEU A 40 -1.84 13.98 -9.85
C LEU A 40 -1.51 14.27 -8.37
N ILE A 41 -1.18 13.22 -7.60
CA ILE A 41 -0.90 13.30 -6.17
C ILE A 41 0.57 13.65 -5.89
N PHE A 42 1.43 13.67 -6.91
CA PHE A 42 2.88 13.94 -6.80
C PHE A 42 3.25 15.13 -5.89
N PRO A 43 2.69 16.35 -6.06
CA PRO A 43 3.06 17.49 -5.21
C PRO A 43 2.70 17.27 -3.74
N LEU A 44 1.63 16.53 -3.46
CA LEU A 44 1.22 16.18 -2.11
C LEU A 44 2.17 15.14 -1.51
N SER A 45 2.52 14.09 -2.27
CA SER A 45 3.51 13.08 -1.86
C SER A 45 4.87 13.70 -1.53
N VAL A 46 5.33 14.66 -2.33
CA VAL A 46 6.59 15.40 -2.08
C VAL A 46 6.52 16.17 -0.77
N ARG A 47 5.40 16.84 -0.47
CA ARG A 47 5.21 17.53 0.81
C ARG A 47 5.28 16.54 1.98
N GLY A 48 4.70 15.36 1.83
CA GLY A 48 4.75 14.31 2.86
C GLY A 48 6.14 13.76 3.12
N ILE A 49 6.88 13.41 2.07
CA ILE A 49 8.26 12.91 2.20
C ILE A 49 9.16 13.97 2.88
N ARG A 50 9.03 15.23 2.48
CA ARG A 50 9.78 16.35 3.12
C ARG A 50 9.40 16.53 4.58
N ALA A 51 8.11 16.41 4.93
CA ALA A 51 7.66 16.52 6.30
C ALA A 51 8.20 15.39 7.18
N GLN A 52 8.23 14.15 6.67
CA GLN A 52 8.82 13.00 7.34
C GLN A 52 10.34 13.16 7.55
N ARG A 53 11.06 13.69 6.55
CA ARG A 53 12.51 13.97 6.67
C ARG A 53 12.83 14.97 7.78
N ARG A 54 12.00 16.00 7.99
CA ARG A 54 12.18 16.96 9.10
C ARG A 54 12.08 16.29 10.48
N ILE A 55 11.20 15.30 10.63
CA ILE A 55 11.10 14.52 11.87
C ILE A 55 12.38 13.68 12.07
N GLN A 56 12.87 13.04 11.02
CA GLN A 56 14.09 12.23 11.08
C GLN A 56 15.31 13.05 11.52
N LEU A 57 15.45 14.29 11.04
CA LEU A 57 16.54 15.19 11.45
C LEU A 57 16.48 15.59 12.94
N LEU A 58 15.31 15.53 13.58
CA LEU A 58 15.14 15.85 15.00
C LEU A 58 15.36 14.65 15.93
N GLN A 59 15.43 13.43 15.41
CA GLN A 59 15.70 12.21 16.18
C GLN A 59 16.90 12.30 17.14
N PRO A 60 18.07 12.88 16.77
CA PRO A 60 19.18 13.03 17.73
C PRO A 60 18.80 13.89 18.95
N LYS A 61 18.07 15.00 18.74
CA LYS A 61 17.62 15.86 19.85
C LYS A 61 16.56 15.17 20.71
N VAL A 62 15.71 14.34 20.10
CA VAL A 62 14.76 13.49 20.83
C VAL A 62 15.51 12.49 21.71
N ASN A 63 16.59 11.88 21.21
CA ASN A 63 17.43 10.97 21.99
C ASN A 63 18.11 11.68 23.18
N GLU A 64 18.55 12.93 23.03
CA GLU A 64 19.08 13.73 24.13
C GLU A 64 18.03 14.03 25.21
N VAL A 65 16.81 14.41 24.80
CA VAL A 65 15.68 14.62 25.72
C VAL A 65 15.38 13.37 26.53
N LYS A 66 15.39 12.20 25.88
CA LYS A 66 15.20 10.90 26.56
C LYS A 66 16.30 10.59 27.57
N ARG A 67 17.56 10.89 27.24
CA ARG A 67 18.68 10.72 28.19
C ARG A 67 18.53 11.62 29.40
N ARG A 68 18.04 12.85 29.22
CA ARG A 68 17.79 13.81 30.32
C ARG A 68 16.57 13.42 31.17
N ALA A 69 15.51 12.89 30.56
CA ALA A 69 14.27 12.50 31.23
C ALA A 69 14.21 11.02 31.63
N ARG A 70 15.37 10.34 31.73
CA ARG A 70 15.46 8.90 32.00
C ARG A 70 14.82 8.58 33.36
N GLY A 71 13.68 7.90 33.34
CA GLY A 71 12.93 7.47 34.54
C GLY A 71 11.47 7.94 34.56
N ASP A 72 11.12 9.05 33.90
CA ASP A 72 9.76 9.61 33.88
C ASP A 72 9.15 9.59 32.47
N ARG A 73 8.36 8.55 32.16
CA ARG A 73 7.73 8.37 30.83
C ARG A 73 6.77 9.50 30.45
N GLN A 74 6.13 10.13 31.44
CA GLN A 74 5.25 11.29 31.21
C GLN A 74 6.04 12.55 30.83
N LYS A 75 7.15 12.84 31.53
CA LYS A 75 8.00 14.00 31.22
C LYS A 75 8.71 13.83 29.88
N GLU A 76 9.13 12.61 29.54
CA GLU A 76 9.71 12.28 28.24
C GLU A 76 8.74 12.64 27.09
N SER A 77 7.47 12.24 27.19
CA SER A 77 6.44 12.53 26.18
C SER A 77 6.19 14.03 26.04
N GLN A 78 6.09 14.76 27.16
CA GLN A 78 5.87 16.20 27.17
C GLN A 78 7.04 17.00 26.58
N LEU A 79 8.27 16.68 26.98
CA LEU A 79 9.48 17.34 26.46
C LEU A 79 9.70 17.04 24.99
N THR A 80 9.42 15.82 24.54
CA THR A 80 9.48 15.46 23.11
C THR A 80 8.46 16.24 22.30
N MET A 81 7.24 16.42 22.82
CA MET A 81 6.21 17.22 22.15
C MET A 81 6.52 18.72 22.16
N ALA A 82 7.10 19.24 23.23
CA ALA A 82 7.58 20.62 23.31
C ALA A 82 8.69 20.88 22.27
N LEU A 83 9.66 19.97 22.16
CA LEU A 83 10.72 20.03 21.15
C LEU A 83 10.16 20.05 19.72
N TYR A 84 9.17 19.21 19.44
CA TYR A 84 8.48 19.18 18.14
C TYR A 84 7.76 20.50 17.85
N ARG A 85 7.09 21.10 18.84
CA ARG A 85 6.44 22.42 18.71
C ARG A 85 7.44 23.54 18.48
N GLU A 86 8.56 23.56 19.20
CA GLU A 86 9.64 24.55 19.04
C GLU A 86 10.22 24.54 17.63
N HIS A 87 10.35 23.35 17.03
CA HIS A 87 10.88 23.20 15.67
C HIS A 87 9.78 23.27 14.59
N GLY A 88 8.52 23.52 14.95
CA GLY A 88 7.39 23.62 14.03
C GLY A 88 7.07 22.33 13.28
N VAL A 89 7.41 21.17 13.85
CA VAL A 89 7.18 19.85 13.25
C VAL A 89 6.08 19.11 14.02
N SER A 90 5.07 18.57 13.33
CA SER A 90 4.04 17.75 13.98
C SER A 90 4.38 16.27 13.86
N PRO A 91 4.27 15.46 14.94
CA PRO A 91 4.54 14.02 14.87
C PRO A 91 3.59 13.29 13.90
N MET A 92 2.39 13.82 13.69
CA MET A 92 1.41 13.32 12.71
C MET A 92 1.86 13.50 11.25
N SER A 93 2.84 14.35 10.98
CA SER A 93 3.41 14.46 9.64
C SER A 93 4.17 13.20 9.22
N GLY A 94 4.58 12.35 10.17
CA GLY A 94 5.30 11.10 9.90
C GLY A 94 4.42 9.96 9.40
N CYS A 95 3.12 9.96 9.72
CA CYS A 95 2.16 8.98 9.20
C CYS A 95 1.41 9.47 7.95
N LEU A 96 1.76 10.66 7.44
CA LEU A 96 1.11 11.26 6.27
C LEU A 96 1.13 10.35 5.02
N PRO A 97 2.22 9.60 4.73
CA PRO A 97 2.21 8.67 3.60
C PRO A 97 1.16 7.55 3.77
N LEU A 98 1.00 7.03 4.98
CA LEU A 98 0.02 5.99 5.27
C LEU A 98 -1.41 6.53 5.19
N LEU A 99 -1.65 7.73 5.73
CA LEU A 99 -2.96 8.37 5.72
C LEU A 99 -3.43 8.73 4.30
N LEU A 100 -2.50 9.11 3.42
CA LEU A 100 -2.78 9.37 2.01
C LEU A 100 -2.96 8.07 1.19
N GLN A 101 -2.25 7.00 1.56
CA GLN A 101 -2.29 5.72 0.85
C GLN A 101 -3.60 4.97 1.08
N MET A 102 -4.19 5.05 2.27
CA MET A 102 -5.41 4.29 2.61
C MET A 102 -6.60 4.61 1.69
N PRO A 103 -6.99 5.89 1.44
CA PRO A 103 -8.07 6.20 0.52
C PRO A 103 -7.82 5.74 -0.92
N VAL A 104 -6.59 5.90 -1.43
CA VAL A 104 -6.24 5.50 -2.80
C VAL A 104 -6.27 3.98 -2.95
N LEU A 105 -5.82 3.24 -1.93
CA LEU A 105 -5.92 1.78 -1.89
C LEU A 105 -7.38 1.32 -1.94
N LEU A 106 -8.23 1.90 -1.09
CA LEU A 106 -9.65 1.55 -1.04
C LEU A 106 -10.38 1.89 -2.35
N ALA A 107 -10.00 3.01 -2.99
CA ALA A 107 -10.53 3.41 -4.29
C ALA A 107 -10.15 2.42 -5.39
N MET A 108 -8.86 2.09 -5.52
CA MET A 108 -8.38 1.15 -6.53
C MET A 108 -8.91 -0.27 -6.30
N TYR A 109 -8.94 -0.73 -5.04
CA TYR A 109 -9.54 -2.01 -4.68
C TYR A 109 -11.03 -2.03 -5.04
N GLY A 110 -11.78 -0.99 -4.67
CA GLY A 110 -13.20 -0.89 -5.01
C GLY A 110 -13.46 -0.85 -6.51
N ALA A 111 -12.63 -0.15 -7.29
CA ALA A 111 -12.73 -0.12 -8.74
C ALA A 111 -12.45 -1.51 -9.36
N LEU A 112 -11.38 -2.18 -8.93
CA LEU A 112 -11.06 -3.54 -9.37
C LEU A 112 -12.15 -4.54 -9.00
N LEU A 113 -12.71 -4.44 -7.78
CA LEU A 113 -13.83 -5.25 -7.35
C LEU A 113 -15.08 -4.98 -8.19
N THR A 114 -15.41 -3.71 -8.47
CA THR A 114 -16.58 -3.34 -9.28
C THR A 114 -16.47 -3.91 -10.69
N VAL A 115 -15.30 -3.83 -11.31
CA VAL A 115 -15.07 -4.41 -12.63
C VAL A 115 -15.10 -5.95 -12.56
N GLY A 116 -14.48 -6.55 -11.53
CA GLY A 116 -14.47 -7.99 -11.28
C GLY A 116 -15.84 -8.62 -11.03
N THR A 117 -16.70 -7.98 -10.23
CA THR A 117 -18.07 -8.46 -9.94
C THR A 117 -18.97 -8.35 -11.15
N CYS A 118 -18.78 -7.32 -11.98
CA CYS A 118 -19.58 -7.09 -13.18
C CYS A 118 -19.24 -8.01 -14.36
N ILE A 119 -18.05 -8.60 -14.34
CA ILE A 119 -17.62 -9.59 -15.33
C ILE A 119 -17.91 -11.04 -14.85
N GLY A 120 -18.14 -11.22 -13.54
CA GLY A 120 -18.40 -12.50 -12.87
C GLY A 120 -19.80 -13.12 -13.05
N ALA A 121 -20.52 -12.84 -14.15
CA ALA A 121 -21.78 -13.55 -14.45
C ALA A 121 -21.57 -15.07 -14.68
N ASP A 122 -20.35 -15.53 -14.95
CA ASP A 122 -20.01 -16.94 -15.21
C ASP A 122 -18.96 -17.55 -14.25
N GLY A 123 -19.08 -17.30 -12.93
CA GLY A 123 -18.64 -18.31 -11.94
C GLY A 123 -17.51 -18.00 -10.95
N ILE A 124 -16.96 -16.78 -10.89
CA ILE A 124 -16.10 -16.36 -9.76
C ILE A 124 -16.91 -15.47 -8.84
N ARG A 125 -17.52 -16.07 -7.81
CA ARG A 125 -18.10 -15.30 -6.70
C ARG A 125 -16.95 -14.73 -5.86
N ILE A 126 -16.71 -13.43 -5.94
CA ILE A 126 -15.89 -12.69 -4.96
C ILE A 126 -16.71 -12.62 -3.65
N ASP A 127 -16.85 -13.73 -2.92
CA ASP A 127 -17.59 -13.78 -1.65
C ASP A 127 -16.78 -13.15 -0.50
N GLN A 128 -15.47 -12.98 -0.69
CA GLN A 128 -14.57 -12.43 0.33
C GLN A 128 -14.38 -10.92 0.14
N GLY A 129 -15.32 -10.16 0.69
CA GLY A 129 -15.03 -8.78 1.08
C GLY A 129 -13.94 -8.78 2.16
N VAL A 130 -12.84 -8.06 1.92
CA VAL A 130 -11.82 -7.83 2.95
C VAL A 130 -12.40 -6.90 4.01
N MET A 131 -12.43 -7.36 5.27
CA MET A 131 -12.90 -6.57 6.43
C MET A 131 -14.33 -6.00 6.32
N GLY A 132 -15.28 -6.76 5.74
CA GLY A 132 -16.68 -6.31 5.64
C GLY A 132 -16.94 -5.26 4.55
N LEU A 133 -15.96 -4.98 3.70
CA LEU A 133 -16.16 -4.31 2.40
C LEU A 133 -16.68 -5.36 1.40
N GLY A 134 -17.92 -5.79 1.58
CA GLY A 134 -18.54 -6.85 0.77
C GLY A 134 -18.62 -6.48 -0.72
N ALA A 135 -18.33 -7.46 -1.59
CA ALA A 135 -18.43 -7.33 -3.04
C ALA A 135 -19.83 -6.89 -3.51
N ASP A 136 -20.88 -7.18 -2.73
CA ASP A 136 -22.26 -6.75 -2.99
C ASP A 136 -22.43 -5.21 -2.98
N SER A 137 -21.53 -4.49 -2.29
CA SER A 137 -21.53 -3.02 -2.27
C SER A 137 -21.01 -2.39 -3.57
N TYR A 138 -20.40 -3.20 -4.45
CA TYR A 138 -19.68 -2.78 -5.66
C TYR A 138 -20.30 -3.40 -6.92
N SER A 139 -21.62 -3.32 -7.05
CA SER A 139 -22.40 -3.97 -8.12
C SER A 139 -22.86 -3.02 -9.24
N ASN A 140 -22.32 -1.80 -9.32
CA ASN A 140 -22.71 -0.81 -10.33
C ASN A 140 -22.06 -1.07 -11.71
N CYS A 141 -22.57 -2.06 -12.42
CA CYS A 141 -22.04 -2.48 -13.72
C CYS A 141 -22.30 -1.50 -14.87
N ALA A 142 -23.23 -0.56 -14.67
CA ALA A 142 -23.44 0.53 -15.61
C ALA A 142 -22.22 1.47 -15.66
N ALA A 143 -21.53 1.66 -14.52
CA ALA A 143 -20.30 2.46 -14.45
C ALA A 143 -19.08 1.71 -15.01
N ALA A 144 -19.05 0.38 -14.94
CA ALA A 144 -17.96 -0.44 -15.46
C ALA A 144 -17.94 -0.55 -17.00
N GLY A 145 -18.99 -0.12 -17.72
CA GLY A 145 -18.96 -0.04 -19.19
C GLY A 145 -18.87 -1.40 -19.88
N GLY A 146 -19.93 -2.20 -19.79
CA GLY A 146 -20.12 -3.39 -20.65
C GLY A 146 -19.18 -4.58 -20.40
N SER A 147 -19.52 -5.71 -21.03
CA SER A 147 -18.83 -7.00 -20.88
C SER A 147 -17.50 -7.02 -21.64
N VAL A 148 -16.43 -6.65 -20.98
CA VAL A 148 -15.05 -6.84 -21.45
C VAL A 148 -14.43 -7.96 -20.62
N PRO A 149 -13.83 -9.00 -21.19
CA PRO A 149 -13.37 -10.16 -20.42
C PRO A 149 -12.19 -9.78 -19.49
N LEU A 150 -12.40 -9.82 -18.17
CA LEU A 150 -11.36 -9.64 -17.14
C LEU A 150 -10.46 -10.88 -16.95
N ASP A 151 -10.43 -11.78 -17.94
CA ASP A 151 -9.64 -13.01 -17.92
C ASP A 151 -8.41 -12.87 -18.84
N GLU A 152 -7.76 -11.70 -18.79
CA GLU A 152 -6.50 -11.50 -19.48
C GLU A 152 -5.35 -11.92 -18.58
N ASP A 153 -4.61 -12.93 -19.04
CA ASP A 153 -3.29 -13.23 -18.52
C ASP A 153 -2.37 -12.05 -18.80
N PHE A 154 -1.86 -11.42 -17.74
CA PHE A 154 -0.86 -10.37 -17.84
C PHE A 154 0.47 -10.89 -17.31
N LEU A 155 1.47 -10.94 -18.18
CA LEU A 155 2.76 -11.57 -17.91
C LEU A 155 2.60 -13.07 -17.59
N TRP A 156 2.68 -13.46 -16.32
CA TRP A 156 2.60 -14.87 -15.86
C TRP A 156 1.44 -15.11 -14.88
N PHE A 157 0.56 -14.12 -14.68
CA PHE A 157 -0.52 -14.17 -13.70
C PHE A 157 -1.83 -13.61 -14.28
N ASN A 158 -2.93 -14.03 -13.69
CA ASN A 158 -4.26 -13.59 -14.07
C ASN A 158 -4.78 -12.51 -13.11
N LEU A 159 -5.20 -11.35 -13.64
CA LEU A 159 -5.55 -10.15 -12.86
C LEU A 159 -6.67 -10.38 -11.84
N ALA A 160 -7.66 -11.18 -12.21
CA ALA A 160 -8.86 -11.43 -11.42
C ALA A 160 -8.68 -12.59 -10.42
N GLN A 161 -7.59 -13.35 -10.52
CA GLN A 161 -7.30 -14.48 -9.65
C GLN A 161 -6.19 -14.16 -8.64
N ILE A 162 -6.15 -14.97 -7.58
CA ILE A 162 -5.03 -14.97 -6.65
C ILE A 162 -3.85 -15.61 -7.36
N ASP A 163 -2.73 -14.88 -7.45
CA ASP A 163 -1.50 -15.37 -8.06
C ASP A 163 -0.86 -16.48 -7.20
N ARG A 164 -0.78 -17.70 -7.73
CA ARG A 164 -0.24 -18.89 -7.07
C ARG A 164 1.03 -19.41 -7.76
N THR A 165 1.97 -18.51 -8.06
CA THR A 165 3.13 -18.85 -8.91
C THR A 165 4.15 -19.78 -8.25
N ILE A 166 4.51 -19.56 -6.98
CA ILE A 166 5.58 -20.31 -6.32
C ILE A 166 4.97 -21.31 -5.35
N GLU A 167 5.06 -22.60 -5.65
CA GLU A 167 4.80 -23.65 -4.67
C GLU A 167 5.92 -23.63 -3.62
N PHE A 168 5.54 -23.47 -2.35
CA PHE A 168 6.48 -23.39 -1.25
C PHE A 168 7.10 -24.77 -1.04
N LEU A 169 8.36 -24.89 -1.45
CA LEU A 169 9.13 -26.13 -1.45
C LEU A 169 9.18 -26.70 -0.01
N PHE A 170 8.70 -27.95 0.15
CA PHE A 170 8.80 -28.79 1.36
C PHE A 170 7.76 -28.58 2.49
N LEU A 171 6.55 -28.13 2.19
CA LEU A 171 5.47 -28.20 3.19
C LEU A 171 4.86 -29.62 3.24
N PRO A 172 4.75 -30.23 4.44
CA PRO A 172 4.09 -31.53 4.58
C PRO A 172 2.60 -31.48 4.21
N ASP A 173 2.04 -32.63 3.82
CA ASP A 173 0.63 -32.78 3.40
C ASP A 173 -0.42 -32.35 4.45
N TRP A 174 -0.01 -32.16 5.72
CA TRP A 174 -0.86 -31.64 6.79
C TRP A 174 -0.96 -30.10 6.82
N TRP A 175 -0.23 -29.41 5.93
CA TRP A 175 -0.25 -27.96 5.84
C TRP A 175 -1.46 -27.48 5.03
N PRO A 176 -2.15 -26.38 5.43
CA PRO A 176 -3.32 -25.90 4.71
C PRO A 176 -3.01 -25.57 3.24
N THR A 177 -3.82 -26.06 2.31
CA THR A 177 -3.70 -25.83 0.86
C THR A 177 -3.74 -24.38 0.37
N PRO A 178 -4.41 -23.40 1.05
CA PRO A 178 -4.17 -22.03 0.68
C PRO A 178 -2.72 -21.68 0.94
N LEU A 179 -2.10 -22.18 2.03
CA LEU A 179 -0.77 -21.81 2.51
C LEU A 179 0.43 -22.38 1.70
N THR A 180 0.18 -23.08 0.59
CA THR A 180 1.23 -23.78 -0.18
C THR A 180 1.78 -22.97 -1.35
N TYR A 181 1.14 -21.86 -1.74
CA TYR A 181 1.56 -21.05 -2.89
C TYR A 181 1.83 -19.59 -2.51
N ILE A 182 2.99 -19.04 -2.90
CA ILE A 182 3.31 -17.62 -2.72
C ILE A 182 3.26 -16.89 -4.06
N SER A 183 2.60 -15.72 -4.06
CA SER A 183 2.61 -14.80 -5.20
C SER A 183 3.97 -14.11 -5.36
N VAL A 184 4.51 -14.12 -6.57
CA VAL A 184 5.71 -13.35 -6.92
C VAL A 184 5.48 -11.86 -6.69
N LEU A 185 4.28 -11.36 -7.03
CA LEU A 185 3.90 -9.97 -6.81
C LEU A 185 3.84 -9.61 -5.32
N ALA A 186 3.36 -10.52 -4.47
CA ALA A 186 3.36 -10.28 -3.02
C ALA A 186 4.79 -10.18 -2.46
N ILE A 187 5.72 -11.02 -2.95
CA ILE A 187 7.15 -10.93 -2.59
C ILE A 187 7.73 -9.60 -3.06
N LEU A 188 7.51 -9.22 -4.33
CA LEU A 188 7.98 -7.95 -4.86
C LEU A 188 7.40 -6.76 -4.10
N GLY A 189 6.10 -6.80 -3.78
CA GLY A 189 5.44 -5.78 -2.99
C GLY A 189 6.02 -5.70 -1.58
N GLY A 190 6.24 -6.84 -0.92
CA GLY A 190 6.93 -6.91 0.37
C GLY A 190 8.34 -6.35 0.31
N LEU A 191 9.10 -6.65 -0.74
CA LEU A 191 10.44 -6.11 -0.96
C LEU A 191 10.41 -4.60 -1.16
N THR A 192 9.46 -4.07 -1.93
CA THR A 192 9.30 -2.62 -2.09
C THR A 192 8.94 -1.94 -0.78
N PHE A 193 8.06 -2.54 0.03
CA PHE A 193 7.69 -2.01 1.34
C PHE A 193 8.87 -2.06 2.32
N TRP A 194 9.64 -3.15 2.33
CA TRP A 194 10.88 -3.24 3.09
C TRP A 194 11.86 -2.15 2.69
N LEU A 195 12.07 -1.93 1.39
CA LEU A 195 12.99 -0.88 0.92
C LEU A 195 12.50 0.53 1.29
N GLN A 196 11.19 0.79 1.21
CA GLN A 196 10.60 2.05 1.67
C GLN A 196 10.81 2.29 3.16
N THR A 197 10.55 1.28 3.99
CA THR A 197 10.79 1.39 5.44
C THR A 197 12.28 1.54 5.75
N TYR A 198 13.15 0.88 4.99
CA TYR A 198 14.60 1.03 5.10
C TYR A 198 15.05 2.48 4.82
N MET A 199 14.59 3.08 3.73
CA MET A 199 14.86 4.48 3.39
C MET A 199 14.20 5.48 4.35
N ALA A 200 13.17 5.06 5.09
CA ALA A 200 12.47 5.88 6.06
C ALA A 200 13.06 5.79 7.49
N GLN A 201 14.09 4.96 7.71
CA GLN A 201 14.68 4.79 9.05
C GLN A 201 15.45 6.04 9.49
N PRO A 202 15.45 6.35 10.81
CA PRO A 202 16.24 7.44 11.36
C PRO A 202 17.74 7.12 11.32
N VAL A 203 18.58 8.14 11.15
CA VAL A 203 20.06 8.02 11.03
C VAL A 203 20.72 7.45 12.29
N GLN A 204 20.09 7.58 13.46
CA GLN A 204 20.56 7.02 14.73
C GLN A 204 19.60 5.94 15.23
N GLU A 205 20.16 4.82 15.69
CA GLU A 205 19.38 3.78 16.36
C GLU A 205 18.78 4.34 17.67
N PRO A 206 17.45 4.29 17.84
CA PRO A 206 16.82 4.69 19.09
C PRO A 206 17.20 3.69 20.18
N THR A 207 17.54 4.18 21.36
CA THR A 207 17.81 3.33 22.53
C THR A 207 16.55 3.13 23.37
N GLY A 208 16.31 1.91 23.88
CA GLY A 208 15.19 1.59 24.79
C GLY A 208 13.94 1.05 24.07
N PRO A 209 12.71 1.26 24.60
CA PRO A 209 11.47 0.68 24.06
C PRO A 209 11.14 1.06 22.61
N GLN A 210 11.71 2.17 22.12
CA GLN A 210 11.54 2.63 20.75
C GLN A 210 12.40 1.84 19.74
N ALA A 211 13.50 1.23 20.20
CA ALA A 211 14.25 0.24 19.42
C ALA A 211 13.39 -0.97 19.08
N THR A 212 12.59 -1.43 20.06
CA THR A 212 11.64 -2.54 19.86
C THR A 212 10.60 -2.18 18.80
N PHE A 213 10.04 -0.98 18.85
CA PHE A 213 9.09 -0.52 17.84
C PHE A 213 9.70 -0.46 16.43
N GLN A 214 10.93 0.03 16.29
CA GLN A 214 11.63 0.05 15.00
C GLN A 214 11.95 -1.36 14.47
N ARG A 215 12.30 -2.31 15.36
CA ARG A 215 12.50 -3.72 14.98
C ARG A 215 11.19 -4.38 14.55
N VAL A 216 10.08 -4.07 15.21
CA VAL A 216 8.75 -4.54 14.80
C VAL A 216 8.37 -3.96 13.43
N MET A 217 8.69 -2.70 13.15
CA MET A 217 8.48 -2.11 11.82
C MET A 217 9.26 -2.84 10.71
N GLN A 218 10.42 -3.41 11.00
CA GLN A 218 11.19 -4.22 10.03
C GLN A 218 10.55 -5.59 9.75
N ILE A 219 9.65 -6.09 10.60
CA ILE A 219 8.90 -7.34 10.39
C ILE A 219 7.63 -7.11 9.57
N TYR A 220 7.10 -5.88 9.55
CA TYR A 220 5.89 -5.53 8.79
C TYR A 220 5.91 -5.95 7.30
N PRO A 221 7.02 -5.83 6.55
CA PRO A 221 7.09 -6.32 5.17
C PRO A 221 6.80 -7.81 5.02
N LEU A 222 7.19 -8.65 5.99
CA LEU A 222 6.87 -10.08 5.97
C LEU A 222 5.37 -10.32 6.17
N PHE A 223 4.75 -9.53 7.04
CA PHE A 223 3.29 -9.56 7.23
C PHE A 223 2.54 -9.10 5.98
N PHE A 224 3.09 -8.15 5.22
CA PHE A 224 2.54 -7.76 3.93
C PHE A 224 2.61 -8.91 2.91
N VAL A 225 3.72 -9.65 2.83
CA VAL A 225 3.80 -10.85 1.95
C VAL A 225 2.74 -11.88 2.35
N PHE A 226 2.56 -12.12 3.65
CA PHE A 226 1.53 -13.01 4.17
C PHE A 226 0.11 -12.53 3.84
N ILE A 227 -0.17 -11.23 3.98
CA ILE A 227 -1.46 -10.64 3.63
C ILE A 227 -1.70 -10.65 2.12
N GLY A 228 -0.68 -10.40 1.31
CA GLY A 228 -0.76 -10.35 -0.15
C GLY A 228 -1.32 -11.63 -0.76
N TRP A 229 -1.23 -12.74 -0.03
CA TRP A 229 -1.91 -14.00 -0.33
C TRP A 229 -3.41 -13.87 -0.55
N PHE A 230 -4.09 -13.10 0.29
CA PHE A 230 -5.54 -13.02 0.29
C PHE A 230 -6.08 -12.10 -0.82
N PHE A 231 -5.19 -11.49 -1.59
CA PHE A 231 -5.52 -10.46 -2.55
C PHE A 231 -5.37 -10.95 -4.00
N PHE A 232 -6.24 -10.45 -4.87
CA PHE A 232 -6.17 -10.68 -6.32
C PHE A 232 -4.91 -10.06 -6.91
N SER A 233 -4.32 -10.68 -7.92
CA SER A 233 -3.05 -10.22 -8.49
C SER A 233 -3.11 -8.78 -9.04
N GLY A 234 -4.28 -8.31 -9.50
CA GLY A 234 -4.47 -6.93 -9.97
C GLY A 234 -4.15 -5.86 -8.91
N ILE A 235 -4.50 -6.08 -7.63
CA ILE A 235 -4.14 -5.14 -6.57
C ILE A 235 -2.66 -5.26 -6.17
N LEU A 236 -2.10 -6.46 -6.27
CA LEU A 236 -0.67 -6.67 -6.03
C LEU A 236 0.18 -5.98 -7.10
N LEU A 237 -0.23 -6.04 -8.37
CA LEU A 237 0.37 -5.30 -9.48
C LEU A 237 0.36 -3.79 -9.20
N TYR A 238 -0.79 -3.26 -8.79
CA TYR A 238 -0.91 -1.86 -8.34
C TYR A 238 0.07 -1.56 -7.20
N TRP A 239 0.14 -2.39 -6.17
CA TRP A 239 1.04 -2.18 -5.03
C TRP A 239 2.52 -2.19 -5.41
N VAL A 240 2.94 -3.14 -6.23
CA VAL A 240 4.33 -3.24 -6.72
C VAL A 240 4.70 -1.99 -7.49
N LEU A 241 3.86 -1.59 -8.46
CA LEU A 241 4.10 -0.40 -9.27
C LEU A 241 4.11 0.89 -8.43
N ALA A 242 3.10 1.06 -7.58
CA ALA A 242 3.04 2.15 -6.62
C ALA A 242 4.27 2.18 -5.72
N GLY A 243 4.76 1.00 -5.32
CA GLY A 243 5.94 0.79 -4.51
C GLY A 243 7.19 1.34 -5.17
N PHE A 244 7.43 0.95 -6.43
CA PHE A 244 8.55 1.45 -7.23
C PHE A 244 8.49 2.95 -7.46
N ILE A 245 7.32 3.50 -7.77
CA ILE A 245 7.15 4.95 -7.95
C ILE A 245 7.49 5.69 -6.65
N GLN A 246 6.98 5.20 -5.52
CA GLN A 246 7.25 5.79 -4.20
C GLN A 246 8.73 5.71 -3.84
N ILE A 247 9.40 4.59 -4.16
CA ILE A 247 10.85 4.44 -3.97
C ILE A 247 11.60 5.47 -4.81
N GLY A 248 11.24 5.62 -6.09
CA GLY A 248 11.81 6.65 -6.96
C GLY A 248 11.65 8.05 -6.37
N GLN A 249 10.44 8.39 -5.92
CA GLN A 249 10.16 9.69 -5.28
C GLN A 249 11.01 9.91 -4.02
N GLN A 250 11.10 8.90 -3.16
CA GLN A 250 11.91 8.97 -1.94
C GLN A 250 13.40 9.06 -2.26
N PHE A 251 13.87 8.36 -3.28
CA PHE A 251 15.25 8.43 -3.75
C PHE A 251 15.61 9.84 -4.25
N PHE A 252 14.77 10.49 -5.06
CA PHE A 252 15.03 11.85 -5.55
C PHE A 252 14.96 12.93 -4.46
N ILE A 253 14.11 12.76 -3.43
CA ILE A 253 13.90 13.78 -2.40
C ILE A 253 14.85 13.60 -1.20
N SER A 254 15.05 12.36 -0.76
CA SER A 254 15.83 12.02 0.44
C SER A 254 17.12 11.25 0.17
N GLY A 255 17.35 10.75 -1.05
CA GLY A 255 18.47 9.85 -1.38
C GLY A 255 18.22 8.40 -0.97
N LEU A 256 19.15 7.50 -1.28
CA LEU A 256 19.11 6.05 -0.95
C LEU A 256 19.39 5.75 0.54
N GLY A 257 19.29 6.75 1.42
CA GLY A 257 19.60 6.63 2.83
C GLY A 257 21.07 6.89 3.18
N LYS A 258 21.36 8.15 3.51
CA LYS A 258 22.17 8.69 4.63
C LYS A 258 22.14 10.21 4.50
#